data_AF-A0AAU5QPR6-F1
#
_entry.id   AF-A0AAU5QPR6-F1
#
_cell.length_a   1.000
_cell.length_b   1.000
_cell.length_c   1.000
_cell.angle_alpha   90.00
_cell.angle_beta   90.00
_cell.angle_gamma   90.00
#
_symmetry.space_group_name_H-M   'P 1'
#
loop_
_entity.id
_entity.type
_entity.pdbx_description
1 polymer ?
#
loop_
_entity_poly.entity_id
_entity_poly.type
_entity_poly.pdbx_seq_one_letter_code
_entity_poly.pdbx_strand_id
1 'polypeptide(L)'
;MTGIDMEPRHGRDCKAAFSVEWHLQGLGFTPAVTRRDGVSYQTLPEGLGWCQTLPVPEEAWPPGATQCVVVRWYPDRTYRRDRRTGLIPAGADEHWRDRTTDIMGRLRALGFWAENTGPYRAPALHTHEDILVWRQPGDRHWPPVSAWFGSEPASTHFGPPSPAEREAVLRVRGVLRQVERGRRRIQGTLSAEPALPAWWPPHAGMCVRVLWQPTVQYQRDPNSVVAPPGAARHWHTGIESIRRALIAASYEVQEPVRPRTPTRDTCVGFLAWRRLR
;
A
#
# COMPACT_ATOMS: atom_id res chain seq x y z
N MET A 1 21.44 18.85 15.49
CA MET A 1 20.31 17.91 15.31
C MET A 1 19.32 18.55 14.37
N THR A 2 19.41 18.19 13.09
CA THR A 2 18.44 18.60 12.06
C THR A 2 17.17 17.80 12.27
N GLY A 3 16.14 18.44 12.82
CA GLY A 3 14.79 17.89 12.84
C GLY A 3 14.34 17.70 11.40
N ILE A 4 14.08 16.46 11.00
CA ILE A 4 13.36 16.17 9.77
C ILE A 4 11.91 16.52 10.07
N ASP A 5 11.49 17.72 9.65
CA ASP A 5 10.08 18.10 9.62
C ASP A 5 9.37 17.18 8.63
N MET A 6 8.71 16.15 9.16
CA MET A 6 7.73 15.39 8.39
C MET A 6 6.46 16.22 8.32
N GLU A 7 6.29 16.99 7.24
CA GLU A 7 5.00 17.60 6.92
C GLU A 7 3.90 16.53 6.94
N PRO A 8 2.76 16.77 7.58
CA PRO A 8 1.67 15.81 7.65
C PRO A 8 1.03 15.65 6.27
N ARG A 9 1.51 14.66 5.51
CA ARG A 9 0.86 14.20 4.29
C ARG A 9 -0.49 13.57 4.64
N HIS A 10 -1.56 14.29 4.36
CA HIS A 10 -2.94 13.80 4.19
C HIS A 10 -3.66 13.37 5.48
N GLY A 11 -4.31 14.31 6.15
CA GLY A 11 -5.03 14.13 7.41
C GLY A 11 -6.27 13.21 7.42
N ARG A 12 -6.52 12.39 6.39
CA ARG A 12 -7.50 11.27 6.43
C ARG A 12 -6.81 9.92 6.46
N ASP A 13 -5.75 9.74 5.67
CA ASP A 13 -4.96 8.50 5.64
C ASP A 13 -4.31 8.25 7.00
N CYS A 14 -3.87 9.33 7.67
CA CYS A 14 -3.40 9.25 9.04
C CYS A 14 -4.52 8.81 10.01
N LYS A 15 -5.75 9.34 9.87
CA LYS A 15 -6.87 8.99 10.77
C LYS A 15 -7.27 7.52 10.67
N ALA A 16 -7.23 6.97 9.46
CA ALA A 16 -7.48 5.56 9.20
C ALA A 16 -6.45 4.67 9.91
N ALA A 17 -5.16 4.99 9.76
CA ALA A 17 -4.06 4.29 10.43
C ALA A 17 -4.21 4.39 11.96
N PHE A 18 -4.44 5.59 12.50
CA PHE A 18 -4.59 5.81 13.93
C PHE A 18 -5.72 4.99 14.57
N SER A 19 -6.87 4.85 13.90
CA SER A 19 -7.99 4.06 14.43
C SER A 19 -7.64 2.57 14.54
N VAL A 20 -7.01 1.98 13.51
CA VAL A 20 -6.62 0.57 13.55
C VAL A 20 -5.46 0.35 14.52
N GLU A 21 -4.50 1.28 14.57
CA GLU A 21 -3.38 1.24 15.50
C GLU A 21 -3.85 1.26 16.96
N TRP A 22 -4.83 2.10 17.29
CA TRP A 22 -5.45 2.12 18.62
C TRP A 22 -6.06 0.77 19.02
N HIS A 23 -6.76 0.11 18.08
CA HIS A 23 -7.31 -1.22 18.32
C HIS A 23 -6.21 -2.27 18.51
N LEU A 24 -5.16 -2.25 17.69
CA LEU A 24 -4.02 -3.16 17.82
C LEU A 24 -3.29 -2.96 19.15
N GLN A 25 -3.21 -1.72 19.64
CA GLN A 25 -2.67 -1.43 20.98
C GLN A 25 -3.52 -2.04 22.08
N GLY A 26 -4.85 -1.89 22.01
CA GLY A 26 -5.77 -2.53 22.96
C GLY A 26 -5.71 -4.07 22.94
N LEU A 27 -5.34 -4.65 21.80
CA LEU A 27 -5.14 -6.09 21.64
C LEU A 27 -3.73 -6.57 22.06
N GLY A 28 -2.83 -5.67 22.44
CA GLY A 28 -1.46 -6.00 22.84
C GLY A 28 -0.52 -6.33 21.69
N PHE A 29 -0.85 -5.93 20.45
CA PHE A 29 0.00 -6.18 19.28
C PHE A 29 0.95 -5.03 18.94
N THR A 30 0.88 -3.88 19.60
CA THR A 30 1.83 -2.78 19.36
C THR A 30 2.93 -2.76 20.42
N PRO A 31 4.15 -2.29 20.10
CA PRO A 31 5.19 -2.09 21.09
C PRO A 31 4.73 -1.12 22.20
N ALA A 32 5.01 -1.45 23.46
CA ALA A 32 4.81 -0.53 24.57
C ALA A 32 5.96 0.50 24.56
N VAL A 33 5.62 1.79 24.63
CA VAL A 33 6.63 2.86 24.69
C VAL A 33 6.85 3.24 26.15
N THR A 34 8.09 3.09 26.62
CA THR A 34 8.51 3.55 27.96
C THR A 34 9.59 4.62 27.82
N ARG A 35 9.63 5.59 28.73
CA ARG A 35 10.68 6.62 28.80
C ARG A 35 11.54 6.39 30.03
N ARG A 36 12.86 6.37 29.85
CA ARG A 36 13.86 6.32 30.93
C ARG A 36 14.98 7.29 30.58
N ASP A 37 15.27 8.22 31.49
CA ASP A 37 16.34 9.22 31.34
C ASP A 37 16.28 10.02 30.03
N GLY A 38 15.05 10.40 29.61
CA GLY A 38 14.82 11.14 28.37
C GLY A 38 14.89 10.30 27.09
N VAL A 39 15.27 9.01 27.18
CA VAL A 39 15.32 8.07 26.06
C VAL A 39 14.00 7.28 26.00
N SER A 40 13.45 7.15 24.79
CA SER A 40 12.25 6.34 24.55
C SER A 40 12.64 4.93 24.11
N TYR A 41 12.11 3.92 24.80
CA TYR A 41 12.32 2.51 24.53
C TYR A 41 11.01 1.88 24.06
N GLN A 42 11.12 0.99 23.08
CA GLN A 42 10.02 0.17 22.60
C GLN A 42 10.18 -1.26 23.13
N THR A 43 9.25 -1.70 23.97
CA THR A 43 9.18 -3.06 24.47
C THR A 43 8.23 -3.87 23.58
N LEU A 44 8.76 -4.91 22.93
CA LEU A 44 7.96 -5.78 22.07
C LEU A 44 7.18 -6.81 22.91
N PRO A 45 5.95 -7.17 22.52
CA PRO A 45 5.21 -8.26 23.14
C PRO A 45 5.94 -9.61 22.94
N GLU A 46 6.17 -10.34 24.03
CA GLU A 46 6.88 -11.62 24.02
C GLU A 46 6.00 -12.74 23.44
N GLY A 47 6.55 -13.54 22.52
CA GLY A 47 5.89 -14.73 21.96
C GLY A 47 4.69 -14.45 21.04
N LEU A 48 4.38 -13.17 20.77
CA LEU A 48 3.29 -12.74 19.90
C LEU A 48 3.79 -12.10 18.60
N GLY A 49 4.95 -11.45 18.64
CA GLY A 49 5.36 -10.51 17.60
C GLY A 49 4.71 -9.13 17.81
N TRP A 50 4.77 -8.28 16.79
CA TRP A 50 4.21 -6.92 16.88
C TRP A 50 3.71 -6.44 15.52
N CYS A 51 2.77 -5.49 15.54
CA CYS A 51 2.11 -4.92 14.38
C CYS A 51 2.46 -3.43 14.20
N GLN A 52 2.46 -3.01 12.94
CA GLN A 52 2.54 -1.62 12.52
C GLN A 52 1.44 -1.35 11.48
N THR A 53 0.75 -0.21 11.58
CA THR A 53 -0.17 0.22 10.53
C THR A 53 0.52 1.09 9.50
N LEU A 54 0.24 0.87 8.23
CA LEU A 54 0.68 1.70 7.10
C LEU A 54 -0.54 2.21 6.33
N PRO A 55 -0.57 3.49 5.92
CA PRO A 55 -1.65 3.99 5.10
C PRO A 55 -1.66 3.30 3.73
N VAL A 56 -2.85 2.97 3.24
CA VAL A 56 -3.05 2.45 1.87
C VAL A 56 -3.55 3.61 1.02
N PRO A 57 -2.95 3.87 -0.14
CA PRO A 57 -3.48 4.91 -1.03
C PRO A 57 -4.83 4.48 -1.60
N GLU A 58 -5.76 5.42 -1.76
CA GLU A 58 -7.16 5.13 -2.15
C GLU A 58 -7.30 4.35 -3.47
N GLU A 59 -6.39 4.52 -4.43
CA GLU A 59 -6.36 3.72 -5.66
C GLU A 59 -6.13 2.22 -5.42
N ALA A 60 -5.68 1.82 -4.23
CA ALA A 60 -5.47 0.43 -3.81
C ALA A 60 -6.54 -0.08 -2.83
N TRP A 61 -7.59 0.69 -2.58
CA TRP A 61 -8.64 0.27 -1.66
C TRP A 61 -9.53 -0.82 -2.27
N PRO A 62 -10.01 -1.76 -1.45
CA PRO A 62 -11.08 -2.67 -1.86
C PRO A 62 -12.32 -1.88 -2.32
N PRO A 63 -13.07 -2.39 -3.32
CA PRO A 63 -14.24 -1.69 -3.83
C PRO A 63 -15.31 -1.43 -2.76
N GLY A 64 -15.62 -0.15 -2.53
CA GLY A 64 -16.61 0.28 -1.53
C GLY A 64 -16.05 0.47 -0.12
N ALA A 65 -14.75 0.26 0.09
CA ALA A 65 -14.12 0.55 1.37
C ALA A 65 -14.18 2.05 1.70
N THR A 66 -14.41 2.37 2.97
CA THR A 66 -14.42 3.74 3.50
C THR A 66 -13.17 4.06 4.31
N GLN A 67 -12.41 3.03 4.66
CA GLN A 67 -11.14 3.07 5.38
C GLN A 67 -10.33 1.85 4.95
N CYS A 68 -9.04 2.02 4.69
CA CYS A 68 -8.16 0.90 4.37
C CYS A 68 -6.72 1.18 4.84
N VAL A 69 -6.08 0.18 5.45
CA VAL A 69 -4.70 0.22 5.94
C VAL A 69 -4.04 -1.14 5.70
N VAL A 70 -2.71 -1.17 5.65
CA VAL A 70 -1.96 -2.42 5.81
C VAL A 70 -1.58 -2.55 7.27
N VAL A 71 -1.91 -3.67 7.89
CA VAL A 71 -1.34 -4.11 9.16
C VAL A 71 -0.15 -5.00 8.83
N ARG A 72 1.05 -4.47 9.07
CA ARG A 72 2.30 -5.21 8.94
C ARG A 72 2.62 -5.89 10.25
N TRP A 73 2.58 -7.21 10.28
CA TRP A 73 2.94 -8.00 11.46
C TRP A 73 4.34 -8.59 11.32
N TYR A 74 5.16 -8.42 12.35
CA TYR A 74 6.49 -9.00 12.46
C TYR A 74 6.46 -10.10 13.53
N PRO A 75 6.95 -11.32 13.23
CA PRO A 75 6.96 -12.42 14.20
C PRO A 75 7.81 -12.10 15.43
N ASP A 76 7.61 -12.84 16.52
CA ASP A 76 8.48 -12.74 17.69
C ASP A 76 9.94 -13.07 17.31
N ARG A 77 10.90 -12.47 18.04
CA ARG A 77 12.34 -12.61 17.73
C ARG A 77 12.79 -14.07 17.72
N THR A 78 12.20 -14.92 18.55
CA THR A 78 12.54 -16.35 18.66
C THR A 78 12.16 -17.17 17.42
N TYR A 79 11.19 -16.70 16.62
CA TYR A 79 10.73 -17.35 15.39
C TYR A 79 11.23 -16.67 14.12
N ARG A 80 12.05 -15.61 14.24
CA ARG A 80 12.63 -14.93 13.08
C ARG A 80 13.79 -15.72 12.50
N ARG A 81 13.86 -15.76 11.18
CA ARG A 81 15.05 -16.20 10.45
C ARG A 81 16.29 -15.43 10.92
N ASP A 82 17.34 -16.14 11.29
CA ASP A 82 18.64 -15.55 11.59
C ASP A 82 19.25 -14.97 10.29
N ARG A 83 19.54 -13.67 10.28
CA ARG A 83 20.06 -12.99 9.08
C ARG A 83 21.48 -13.41 8.71
N ARG A 84 22.28 -13.86 9.68
CA ARG A 84 23.68 -14.25 9.51
C ARG A 84 23.80 -15.68 9.03
N THR A 85 23.04 -16.60 9.61
CA THR A 85 23.12 -18.04 9.28
C THR A 85 22.06 -18.46 8.26
N GLY A 86 21.02 -17.66 8.08
CA GLY A 86 19.86 -18.02 7.26
C GLY A 86 18.95 -19.07 7.89
N LEU A 87 19.26 -19.56 9.09
CA LEU A 87 18.51 -20.59 9.80
C LEU A 87 17.11 -20.10 10.17
N ILE A 88 16.12 -20.94 9.94
CA ILE A 88 14.73 -20.72 10.35
C ILE A 88 14.50 -21.51 11.64
N PRO A 89 14.09 -20.88 12.75
CA PRO A 89 13.77 -21.58 13.99
C PRO A 89 12.66 -22.62 13.80
N ALA A 90 12.73 -23.72 14.55
CA ALA A 90 11.63 -24.70 14.59
C ALA A 90 10.34 -24.03 15.10
N GLY A 91 9.20 -24.35 14.50
CA GLY A 91 7.92 -23.75 14.85
C GLY A 91 7.63 -22.39 14.18
N ALA A 92 8.52 -21.86 13.34
CA ALA A 92 8.33 -20.54 12.73
C ALA A 92 7.14 -20.49 11.75
N ASP A 93 6.90 -21.56 11.00
CA ASP A 93 5.76 -21.64 10.07
C ASP A 93 4.43 -21.74 10.80
N GLU A 94 4.35 -22.55 11.87
CA GLU A 94 3.20 -22.61 12.76
C GLU A 94 2.94 -21.27 13.43
N HIS A 95 3.97 -20.65 14.02
CA HIS A 95 3.87 -19.33 14.63
C HIS A 95 3.35 -18.28 13.65
N TRP A 96 3.86 -18.29 12.41
CA TRP A 96 3.40 -17.38 11.36
C TRP A 96 1.93 -17.56 11.02
N ARG A 97 1.51 -18.80 10.78
CA ARG A 97 0.12 -19.13 10.42
C ARG A 97 -0.84 -18.81 11.55
N ASP A 98 -0.52 -19.24 12.76
CA ASP A 98 -1.39 -19.11 13.93
C ASP A 98 -1.56 -17.64 14.31
N ARG A 99 -0.47 -16.86 14.34
CA ARG A 99 -0.53 -15.44 14.69
C ARG A 99 -1.21 -14.60 13.64
N THR A 100 -0.93 -14.84 12.35
CA THR A 100 -1.64 -14.14 11.27
C THR A 100 -3.14 -14.42 11.32
N THR A 101 -3.53 -15.67 11.60
CA THR A 101 -4.94 -16.06 11.76
C THR A 101 -5.58 -15.39 12.99
N ASP A 102 -4.90 -15.38 14.13
CA ASP A 102 -5.38 -14.73 15.37
C ASP A 102 -5.56 -13.22 15.19
N ILE A 103 -4.60 -12.54 14.55
CA ILE A 103 -4.68 -11.10 14.27
C ILE A 103 -5.89 -10.78 13.38
N MET A 104 -6.05 -11.50 12.26
CA MET A 104 -7.20 -11.32 11.38
C MET A 104 -8.52 -11.61 12.11
N GLY A 105 -8.58 -12.69 12.91
CA GLY A 105 -9.76 -13.04 13.69
C GLY A 105 -10.17 -11.95 14.69
N ARG A 106 -9.20 -11.38 15.42
CA ARG A 106 -9.43 -10.27 16.37
C ARG A 106 -9.85 -8.98 15.69
N LEU A 107 -9.25 -8.64 14.55
CA LEU A 107 -9.67 -7.48 13.76
C LEU A 107 -11.08 -7.66 13.19
N ARG A 108 -11.43 -8.87 12.73
CA ARG A 108 -12.80 -9.20 12.29
C ARG A 108 -13.81 -9.08 13.42
N ALA A 109 -13.47 -9.52 14.63
CA ALA A 109 -14.32 -9.35 15.82
C ALA A 109 -14.58 -7.87 16.17
N LEU A 110 -13.70 -6.95 15.75
CA LEU A 110 -13.85 -5.50 15.91
C LEU A 110 -14.59 -4.84 14.73
N GLY A 111 -15.16 -5.62 13.81
CA GLY A 111 -15.94 -5.14 12.67
C GLY A 111 -15.11 -4.67 11.48
N PHE A 112 -13.83 -5.05 11.40
CA PHE A 112 -13.02 -4.85 10.20
C PHE A 112 -13.07 -6.08 9.30
N TRP A 113 -12.86 -5.88 8.01
CA TRP A 113 -12.40 -6.94 7.14
C TRP A 113 -10.87 -7.00 7.22
N ALA A 114 -10.30 -8.20 7.24
CA ALA A 114 -8.86 -8.42 7.34
C ALA A 114 -8.48 -9.66 6.55
N GLU A 115 -7.63 -9.50 5.54
CA GLU A 115 -7.22 -10.59 4.65
C GLU A 115 -5.74 -10.48 4.27
N ASN A 116 -5.10 -11.63 4.06
CA ASN A 116 -3.79 -11.69 3.41
C ASN A 116 -3.99 -11.47 1.92
N THR A 117 -3.65 -10.28 1.45
CA THR A 117 -3.82 -9.91 0.04
C THR A 117 -2.52 -9.97 -0.73
N GLY A 118 -2.62 -10.35 -2.00
CA GLY A 118 -1.50 -10.47 -2.90
C GLY A 118 -0.80 -11.83 -2.84
N PRO A 119 0.36 -11.95 -3.51
CA PRO A 119 1.21 -13.12 -3.46
C PRO A 119 1.53 -13.65 -2.07
N TYR A 120 1.58 -14.98 -1.95
CA TYR A 120 1.88 -15.69 -0.70
C TYR A 120 3.23 -15.29 -0.09
N ARG A 121 3.27 -15.23 1.25
CA ARG A 121 4.44 -14.92 2.08
C ARG A 121 4.69 -16.04 3.08
N ALA A 122 5.95 -16.17 3.49
CA ALA A 122 6.42 -17.22 4.38
C ALA A 122 7.64 -16.78 5.20
N PRO A 123 7.83 -17.31 6.42
CA PRO A 123 8.98 -17.01 7.30
C PRO A 123 10.34 -17.22 6.64
N ALA A 124 10.45 -18.22 5.77
CA ALA A 124 11.68 -18.54 5.07
C ALA A 124 12.18 -17.38 4.17
N LEU A 125 11.24 -16.60 3.65
CA LEU A 125 11.46 -15.61 2.61
C LEU A 125 11.21 -14.17 3.10
N HIS A 126 10.46 -14.02 4.18
CA HIS A 126 9.91 -12.73 4.62
C HIS A 126 10.15 -12.45 6.10
N THR A 127 10.32 -11.17 6.44
CA THR A 127 10.47 -10.68 7.81
C THR A 127 9.16 -10.29 8.47
N HIS A 128 8.08 -10.20 7.69
CA HIS A 128 6.76 -9.78 8.12
C HIS A 128 5.67 -10.27 7.17
N GLU A 129 4.45 -10.34 7.69
CA GLU A 129 3.22 -10.50 6.93
C GLU A 129 2.56 -9.14 6.72
N ASP A 130 1.96 -8.93 5.55
CA ASP A 130 1.19 -7.72 5.26
C ASP A 130 -0.29 -8.10 5.13
N ILE A 131 -1.10 -7.67 6.09
CA ILE A 131 -2.55 -7.93 6.14
C ILE A 131 -3.26 -6.66 5.68
N LEU A 132 -4.12 -6.75 4.65
CA LEU A 132 -4.97 -5.63 4.28
C LEU A 132 -6.18 -5.59 5.19
N VAL A 133 -6.42 -4.43 5.81
CA VAL A 133 -7.49 -4.23 6.79
C VAL A 133 -8.34 -3.05 6.36
N TRP A 134 -9.65 -3.25 6.23
CA TRP A 134 -10.55 -2.22 5.74
C TRP A 134 -11.92 -2.26 6.42
N ARG A 135 -12.67 -1.16 6.28
CA ARG A 135 -14.09 -1.10 6.60
C ARG A 135 -14.88 -0.90 5.32
N GLN A 136 -15.98 -1.62 5.19
CA GLN A 136 -16.90 -1.49 4.08
C GLN A 136 -18.35 -1.62 4.59
N PRO A 137 -19.29 -0.79 4.11
CA PRO A 137 -20.71 -1.01 4.35
C PRO A 137 -21.23 -2.21 3.55
N GLY A 138 -21.96 -3.10 4.23
CA GLY A 138 -22.62 -4.27 3.63
C GLY A 138 -21.72 -5.50 3.48
N ASP A 139 -22.33 -6.63 3.10
CA ASP A 139 -21.65 -7.91 2.95
C ASP A 139 -21.13 -8.08 1.52
N ARG A 140 -19.87 -7.73 1.30
CA ARG A 140 -19.17 -8.09 0.06
C ARG A 140 -17.96 -8.95 0.39
N HIS A 141 -17.93 -10.14 -0.17
CA HIS A 141 -16.75 -10.99 -0.13
C HIS A 141 -15.73 -10.46 -1.15
N TRP A 142 -14.68 -9.84 -0.64
CA TRP A 142 -13.48 -9.46 -1.38
C TRP A 142 -12.28 -9.73 -0.46
N PRO A 143 -11.15 -10.25 -0.97
CA PRO A 143 -10.97 -10.74 -2.34
C PRO A 143 -11.71 -12.09 -2.54
N PRO A 144 -11.94 -12.53 -3.79
CA PRO A 144 -12.46 -13.88 -4.04
C PRO A 144 -11.46 -14.94 -3.58
N VAL A 145 -11.93 -16.14 -3.22
CA VAL A 145 -11.08 -17.25 -2.74
C VAL A 145 -9.98 -17.64 -3.73
N SER A 146 -10.23 -17.50 -5.04
CA SER A 146 -9.25 -17.77 -6.11
C SER A 146 -8.31 -16.59 -6.42
N ALA A 147 -8.34 -15.51 -5.63
CA ALA A 147 -7.46 -14.37 -5.83
C ALA A 147 -5.98 -14.80 -5.72
N TRP A 148 -5.20 -14.44 -6.73
CA TRP A 148 -3.77 -14.75 -6.84
C TRP A 148 -3.42 -16.25 -6.85
N PHE A 149 -4.40 -17.13 -7.09
CA PHE A 149 -4.09 -18.54 -7.35
C PHE A 149 -3.13 -18.66 -8.54
N GLY A 150 -2.02 -19.37 -8.35
CA GLY A 150 -0.96 -19.50 -9.36
C GLY A 150 0.00 -18.31 -9.46
N SER A 151 -0.12 -17.28 -8.62
CA SER A 151 0.90 -16.23 -8.55
C SER A 151 2.19 -16.77 -7.95
N GLU A 152 3.34 -16.31 -8.44
CA GLU A 152 4.61 -16.52 -7.73
C GLU A 152 4.54 -15.89 -6.33
N PRO A 153 5.28 -16.42 -5.33
CA PRO A 153 5.36 -15.81 -4.00
C PRO A 153 5.81 -14.35 -4.06
N ALA A 154 5.46 -13.58 -3.03
CA ALA A 154 5.95 -12.21 -2.92
C ALA A 154 7.49 -12.18 -2.94
N SER A 155 8.05 -11.12 -3.52
CA SER A 155 9.49 -10.93 -3.56
C SER A 155 10.07 -10.89 -2.14
N THR A 156 11.16 -11.64 -1.93
CA THR A 156 11.79 -11.77 -0.61
C THR A 156 12.25 -10.41 -0.08
N HIS A 157 12.14 -10.17 1.22
CA HIS A 157 12.61 -8.90 1.83
C HIS A 157 14.12 -8.74 1.85
N PHE A 158 14.87 -9.80 1.55
CA PHE A 158 16.33 -9.84 1.62
C PHE A 158 17.00 -9.70 0.25
N GLY A 159 16.19 -9.66 -0.82
CA GLY A 159 16.65 -9.58 -2.19
C GLY A 159 16.25 -8.26 -2.86
N PRO A 160 16.87 -7.93 -4.00
CA PRO A 160 16.32 -6.91 -4.88
C PRO A 160 14.87 -7.24 -5.28
N PRO A 161 14.08 -6.24 -5.70
CA PRO A 161 12.79 -6.50 -6.36
C PRO A 161 12.96 -7.55 -7.46
N SER A 162 11.97 -8.42 -7.63
CA SER A 162 12.08 -9.50 -8.61
C SER A 162 12.28 -8.93 -10.02
N PRO A 163 12.94 -9.67 -10.94
CA PRO A 163 13.03 -9.26 -12.34
C PRO A 163 11.67 -8.88 -12.93
N ALA A 164 10.61 -9.61 -12.59
CA ALA A 164 9.24 -9.35 -13.01
C ALA A 164 8.71 -8.00 -12.50
N GLU A 165 8.90 -7.67 -11.22
CA GLU A 165 8.50 -6.37 -10.65
C GLU A 165 9.24 -5.20 -11.31
N ARG A 166 10.55 -5.35 -11.53
CA ARG A 166 11.37 -4.34 -12.22
C ARG A 166 10.91 -4.14 -13.64
N GLU A 167 10.68 -5.23 -14.36
CA GLU A 167 10.19 -5.21 -15.74
C GLU A 167 8.81 -4.55 -15.83
N ALA A 168 7.91 -4.85 -14.89
CA ALA A 168 6.59 -4.23 -14.82
C ALA A 168 6.69 -2.69 -14.74
N VAL A 169 7.53 -2.18 -13.84
CA VAL A 169 7.78 -0.74 -13.70
C VAL A 169 8.39 -0.15 -14.97
N LEU A 170 9.37 -0.82 -15.58
CA LEU A 170 10.01 -0.34 -16.81
C LEU A 170 9.02 -0.28 -17.98
N ARG A 171 8.14 -1.27 -18.12
CA ARG A 171 7.10 -1.28 -19.15
C ARG A 171 6.11 -0.14 -18.97
N VAL A 172 5.62 0.08 -17.75
CA VAL A 172 4.72 1.20 -17.44
C VAL A 172 5.41 2.54 -17.69
N ARG A 173 6.67 2.71 -17.27
CA ARG A 173 7.45 3.92 -17.59
C ARG A 173 7.59 4.14 -19.10
N GLY A 174 7.75 3.06 -19.88
CA GLY A 174 7.76 3.12 -21.33
C GLY A 174 6.47 3.70 -21.91
N VAL A 175 5.31 3.25 -21.42
CA VAL A 175 3.99 3.79 -21.79
C VAL A 175 3.87 5.27 -21.42
N LEU A 176 4.24 5.63 -20.18
CA LEU A 176 4.14 7.00 -19.69
C LEU A 176 5.02 7.99 -20.49
N ARG A 177 6.22 7.58 -20.93
CA ARG A 177 7.07 8.42 -21.80
C ARG A 177 6.43 8.72 -23.15
N GLN A 178 5.59 7.83 -23.69
CA GLN A 178 4.89 8.10 -24.94
C GLN A 178 3.85 9.21 -24.75
N VAL A 179 3.21 9.24 -23.58
CA VAL A 179 2.26 10.28 -23.19
C VAL A 179 2.94 11.64 -23.07
N GLU A 180 4.12 11.70 -22.46
CA GLU A 180 4.92 12.93 -22.34
C GLU A 180 5.38 13.48 -23.70
N ARG A 181 5.61 12.60 -24.68
CA ARG A 181 6.08 12.96 -26.04
C ARG A 181 4.96 13.31 -27.02
N GLY A 182 3.71 13.01 -26.70
CA GLY A 182 2.56 13.22 -27.60
C GLY A 182 2.31 14.69 -27.98
N ARG A 183 1.57 14.90 -29.08
CA ARG A 183 1.22 16.26 -29.60
C ARG A 183 0.42 17.11 -28.60
N ARG A 184 -0.31 16.48 -27.68
CA ARG A 184 -0.94 17.11 -26.52
C ARG A 184 -0.16 16.67 -25.27
N ARG A 185 1.05 17.20 -25.11
CA ARG A 185 1.91 16.88 -23.96
C ARG A 185 1.10 17.07 -22.68
N ILE A 186 0.96 16.01 -21.89
CA ILE A 186 0.56 16.21 -20.49
C ILE A 186 1.70 17.01 -19.87
N GLN A 187 1.40 18.20 -19.38
CA GLN A 187 2.37 18.93 -18.57
C GLN A 187 2.26 18.39 -17.14
N GLY A 188 3.39 18.08 -16.51
CA GLY A 188 3.44 17.55 -15.16
C GLY A 188 4.57 16.55 -14.98
N THR A 189 4.68 15.99 -13.79
CA THR A 189 5.68 14.97 -13.44
C THR A 189 4.98 13.62 -13.30
N LEU A 190 5.47 12.61 -14.01
CA LEU A 190 5.02 11.23 -13.88
C LEU A 190 6.07 10.40 -13.16
N SER A 191 5.62 9.56 -12.23
CA SER A 191 6.45 8.50 -11.66
C SER A 191 5.69 7.18 -11.63
N ALA A 192 6.46 6.10 -11.65
CA ALA A 192 5.96 4.75 -11.53
C ALA A 192 6.86 3.97 -10.57
N GLU A 193 6.24 3.31 -9.61
CA GLU A 193 6.87 2.54 -8.54
C GLU A 193 6.17 1.18 -8.39
N PRO A 194 6.88 0.13 -7.91
CA PRO A 194 6.23 -1.14 -7.59
C PRO A 194 5.11 -0.91 -6.57
N ALA A 195 3.93 -1.48 -6.81
CA ALA A 195 2.89 -1.49 -5.78
C ALA A 195 3.26 -2.52 -4.71
N LEU A 196 2.98 -2.22 -3.43
CA LEU A 196 3.13 -3.23 -2.38
C LEU A 196 2.27 -4.46 -2.74
N PRO A 197 2.74 -5.70 -2.55
CA PRO A 197 1.95 -6.91 -2.82
C PRO A 197 0.55 -6.88 -2.19
N ALA A 198 0.43 -6.34 -0.97
CA ALA A 198 -0.84 -6.19 -0.27
C ALA A 198 -1.83 -5.19 -0.93
N TRP A 199 -1.38 -4.44 -1.94
CA TRP A 199 -2.23 -3.53 -2.72
C TRP A 199 -2.69 -4.16 -4.02
N TRP A 200 -2.19 -5.34 -4.39
CA TRP A 200 -2.47 -5.92 -5.70
C TRP A 200 -3.95 -6.25 -5.81
N PRO A 201 -4.62 -5.95 -6.94
CA PRO A 201 -5.98 -6.40 -7.17
C PRO A 201 -6.03 -7.91 -7.36
N PRO A 202 -7.19 -8.55 -7.16
CA PRO A 202 -7.36 -9.98 -7.42
C PRO A 202 -6.90 -10.35 -8.83
N HIS A 203 -6.17 -11.46 -8.94
CA HIS A 203 -5.63 -12.01 -10.19
C HIS A 203 -4.56 -11.15 -10.89
N ALA A 204 -4.07 -10.08 -10.27
CA ALA A 204 -2.92 -9.35 -10.79
C ALA A 204 -1.66 -10.24 -10.77
N GLY A 205 -0.99 -10.34 -11.92
CA GLY A 205 0.32 -11.00 -12.03
C GLY A 205 1.49 -10.03 -11.90
N MET A 206 1.21 -8.73 -12.06
CA MET A 206 2.11 -7.64 -11.74
C MET A 206 1.29 -6.39 -11.46
N CYS A 207 1.77 -5.52 -10.57
CA CYS A 207 1.06 -4.31 -10.22
C CYS A 207 2.03 -3.15 -9.99
N VAL A 208 1.74 -2.01 -10.61
CA VAL A 208 2.55 -0.80 -10.56
C VAL A 208 1.67 0.35 -10.09
N ARG A 209 2.17 1.14 -9.16
CA ARG A 209 1.55 2.40 -8.78
C ARG A 209 2.11 3.51 -9.66
N VAL A 210 1.22 4.27 -10.27
CA VAL A 210 1.55 5.43 -11.10
C VAL A 210 1.12 6.68 -10.35
N LEU A 211 2.02 7.64 -10.23
CA LEU A 211 1.74 8.95 -9.65
C LEU A 211 1.90 10.02 -10.72
N TRP A 212 0.95 10.94 -10.76
CA TRP A 212 1.00 12.13 -11.58
C TRP A 212 0.86 13.37 -10.73
N GLN A 213 1.79 14.31 -10.91
CA GLN A 213 1.72 15.64 -10.34
C GLN A 213 1.50 16.65 -11.48
N PRO A 214 0.54 17.57 -11.35
CA PRO A 214 0.38 18.64 -12.34
C PRO A 214 1.60 19.57 -12.31
N THR A 215 1.78 20.40 -13.35
CA THR A 215 2.81 21.45 -13.29
C THR A 215 2.54 22.43 -12.16
N VAL A 216 3.60 23.05 -11.65
CA VAL A 216 3.57 23.95 -10.47
C VAL A 216 2.44 24.99 -10.54
N GLN A 217 2.19 25.59 -11.72
CA GLN A 217 1.13 26.59 -11.90
C GLN A 217 -0.31 26.05 -11.74
N TYR A 218 -0.50 24.73 -11.78
CA TYR A 218 -1.79 24.05 -11.58
C TYR A 218 -1.80 23.16 -10.33
N GLN A 219 -0.75 23.22 -9.51
CA GLN A 219 -0.69 22.55 -8.21
C GLN A 219 -1.53 23.31 -7.19
N ARG A 220 -2.07 22.56 -6.24
CA ARG A 220 -2.74 23.13 -5.07
C ARG A 220 -1.71 23.92 -4.24
N ASP A 221 -2.03 25.17 -3.94
CA ASP A 221 -1.38 25.90 -2.84
C ASP A 221 -1.97 25.38 -1.51
N PRO A 222 -1.16 24.84 -0.59
CA PRO A 222 -1.66 24.34 0.69
C PRO A 222 -2.38 25.40 1.52
N ASN A 223 -2.08 26.69 1.30
CA ASN A 223 -2.65 27.83 2.00
C ASN A 223 -3.91 28.40 1.32
N SER A 224 -4.30 27.86 0.17
CA SER A 224 -5.49 28.30 -0.58
C SER A 224 -6.55 27.21 -0.65
N VAL A 225 -7.81 27.64 -0.61
CA VAL A 225 -8.99 26.79 -0.87
C VAL A 225 -9.47 26.91 -2.33
N VAL A 226 -8.90 27.85 -3.09
CA VAL A 226 -9.27 28.12 -4.48
C VAL A 226 -8.25 27.45 -5.40
N ALA A 227 -8.75 26.72 -6.40
CA ALA A 227 -7.87 26.09 -7.39
C ALA A 227 -7.27 27.15 -8.32
N PRO A 228 -6.02 26.96 -8.79
CA PRO A 228 -5.44 27.84 -9.79
C PRO A 228 -6.30 27.91 -11.07
N PRO A 229 -6.34 29.05 -11.77
CA PRO A 229 -7.04 29.18 -13.04
C PRO A 229 -6.63 28.07 -14.04
N GLY A 230 -7.62 27.39 -14.61
CA GLY A 230 -7.38 26.30 -15.57
C GLY A 230 -6.97 24.95 -14.96
N ALA A 231 -6.73 24.85 -13.65
CA ALA A 231 -6.30 23.61 -13.01
C ALA A 231 -7.29 22.46 -13.22
N ALA A 232 -8.61 22.71 -13.14
CA ALA A 232 -9.62 21.66 -13.35
C ALA A 232 -9.49 20.99 -14.73
N ARG A 233 -9.31 21.79 -15.79
CA ARG A 233 -9.12 21.29 -17.16
C ARG A 233 -7.78 20.56 -17.30
N HIS A 234 -6.73 21.11 -16.70
CA HIS A 234 -5.40 20.51 -16.72
C HIS A 234 -5.39 19.13 -16.05
N TRP A 235 -5.96 19.03 -14.85
CA TRP A 235 -6.14 17.78 -14.12
C TRP A 235 -6.95 16.76 -14.90
N HIS A 236 -8.13 17.15 -15.39
CA HIS A 236 -8.98 16.26 -16.18
C HIS A 236 -8.24 15.71 -17.41
N THR A 237 -7.57 16.59 -18.17
CA THR A 237 -6.82 16.21 -19.37
C THR A 237 -5.65 15.27 -19.06
N GLY A 238 -4.90 15.56 -17.98
CA GLY A 238 -3.78 14.73 -17.54
C GLY A 238 -4.22 13.34 -17.13
N ILE A 239 -5.21 13.25 -16.24
CA ILE A 239 -5.78 11.98 -15.75
C ILE A 239 -6.29 11.12 -16.90
N GLU A 240 -7.12 11.71 -17.78
CA GLU A 240 -7.69 10.99 -18.94
C GLU A 240 -6.60 10.46 -19.89
N SER A 241 -5.58 11.27 -20.14
CA SER A 241 -4.52 10.91 -21.07
C SER A 241 -3.64 9.77 -20.52
N ILE A 242 -3.35 9.76 -19.21
CA ILE A 242 -2.64 8.66 -18.54
C ILE A 242 -3.49 7.39 -18.57
N ARG A 243 -4.76 7.47 -18.16
CA ARG A 243 -5.69 6.34 -18.14
C ARG A 243 -5.79 5.69 -19.53
N ARG A 244 -6.03 6.49 -20.57
CA ARG A 244 -6.15 5.99 -21.95
C ARG A 244 -4.88 5.30 -22.42
N ALA A 245 -3.71 5.85 -22.09
CA ALA A 245 -2.44 5.24 -22.51
C ALA A 245 -2.18 3.90 -21.82
N LEU A 246 -2.46 3.80 -20.52
CA LEU A 246 -2.36 2.54 -19.78
C LEU A 246 -3.33 1.48 -20.32
N ILE A 247 -4.60 1.86 -20.55
CA ILE A 247 -5.60 0.96 -21.14
C ILE A 247 -5.21 0.53 -22.56
N ALA A 248 -4.74 1.46 -23.41
CA ALA A 248 -4.27 1.15 -24.75
C ALA A 248 -3.07 0.18 -24.74
N ALA A 249 -2.25 0.21 -23.68
CA ALA A 249 -1.19 -0.74 -23.43
C ALA A 249 -1.66 -2.04 -22.74
N SER A 250 -2.97 -2.29 -22.70
CA SER A 250 -3.60 -3.49 -22.12
C SER A 250 -3.37 -3.65 -20.61
N TYR A 251 -3.29 -2.55 -19.88
CA TYR A 251 -3.36 -2.56 -18.41
C TYR A 251 -4.80 -2.33 -17.95
N GLU A 252 -5.18 -3.03 -16.87
CA GLU A 252 -6.29 -2.59 -16.04
C GLU A 252 -5.82 -1.42 -15.17
N VAL A 253 -6.72 -0.47 -14.92
CA VAL A 253 -6.44 0.74 -14.17
C VAL A 253 -7.51 0.91 -13.11
N GLN A 254 -7.09 1.06 -11.86
CA GLN A 254 -7.94 1.43 -10.75
C GLN A 254 -7.57 2.83 -10.30
N GLU A 255 -8.61 3.62 -10.11
CA GLU A 255 -8.53 4.96 -9.58
C GLU A 255 -9.15 5.04 -8.18
N PRO A 256 -8.76 6.09 -7.46
CA PRO A 256 -9.40 6.48 -6.21
C PRO A 256 -10.90 6.68 -6.41
N VAL A 257 -11.71 6.12 -5.50
CA VAL A 257 -13.17 6.22 -5.59
C VAL A 257 -13.66 7.67 -5.44
N ARG A 258 -12.99 8.47 -4.61
CA ARG A 258 -13.39 9.87 -4.41
C ARG A 258 -13.04 10.73 -5.62
N PRO A 259 -13.87 11.74 -5.96
CA PRO A 259 -13.52 12.73 -6.96
C PRO A 259 -12.17 13.40 -6.62
N ARG A 260 -11.29 13.45 -7.62
CA ARG A 260 -10.02 14.19 -7.56
C ARG A 260 -10.27 15.65 -7.89
N THR A 261 -9.70 16.54 -7.08
CA THR A 261 -9.92 17.98 -7.23
C THR A 261 -8.64 18.77 -6.99
N PRO A 262 -8.31 19.76 -7.84
CA PRO A 262 -7.14 20.61 -7.66
C PRO A 262 -7.20 21.51 -6.41
N THR A 263 -8.36 21.62 -5.74
CA THR A 263 -8.50 22.33 -4.47
C THR A 263 -8.07 21.52 -3.25
N ARG A 264 -8.03 20.19 -3.37
CA ARG A 264 -7.76 19.27 -2.25
C ARG A 264 -6.51 18.43 -2.44
N ASP A 265 -6.20 18.08 -3.68
CA ASP A 265 -5.18 17.11 -4.02
C ASP A 265 -3.92 17.78 -4.57
N THR A 266 -2.76 17.23 -4.24
CA THR A 266 -1.45 17.66 -4.79
C THR A 266 -0.96 16.75 -5.91
N CYS A 267 -1.50 15.52 -5.99
CA CYS A 267 -1.21 14.54 -7.03
C CYS A 267 -2.41 13.62 -7.27
N VAL A 268 -2.29 12.77 -8.30
CA VAL A 268 -3.22 11.68 -8.59
C VAL A 268 -2.42 10.38 -8.62
N GLY A 269 -2.93 9.37 -7.91
CA GLY A 269 -2.42 8.01 -7.96
C GLY A 269 -3.34 7.11 -8.77
N PHE A 270 -2.74 6.14 -9.46
CA PHE A 270 -3.41 5.07 -10.16
C PHE A 270 -2.73 3.76 -9.78
N LEU A 271 -3.52 2.70 -9.74
CA LEU A 271 -3.00 1.35 -9.70
C LEU A 271 -3.16 0.74 -11.10
N ALA A 272 -2.07 0.28 -11.69
CA ALA A 272 -2.05 -0.32 -13.02
C ALA A 272 -1.52 -1.75 -12.95
N TRP A 273 -2.28 -2.72 -13.48
CA TRP A 273 -1.90 -4.13 -13.43
C TRP A 273 -2.25 -4.86 -14.72
N ARG A 274 -1.70 -6.07 -14.87
CA ARG A 274 -2.16 -7.05 -15.85
C ARG A 274 -2.53 -8.33 -15.13
N ARG A 275 -3.55 -9.02 -15.62
CA ARG A 275 -3.98 -10.30 -15.08
C ARG A 275 -2.91 -11.38 -15.31
N LEU A 276 -2.87 -12.34 -14.40
CA LEU A 276 -2.26 -13.66 -14.62
C LEU A 276 -2.92 -14.27 -15.87
N ARG A 277 -2.09 -14.83 -16.76
CA ARG A 277 -2.55 -15.53 -17.96
C ARG A 277 -2.87 -16.98 -17.65
#